data_AF-A0A7N8WLP7-F1
#
_entry.id   AF-A0A7N8WLP7-F1
#
_cell.length_a   1.000
_cell.length_b   1.000
_cell.length_c   1.000
_cell.angle_alpha   90.00
_cell.angle_beta   90.00
_cell.angle_gamma   90.00
#
_symmetry.space_group_name_H-M   'P 1'
#
loop_
_entity.id
_entity.type
_entity.pdbx_description
1 polymer ?
#
loop_
_entity_poly.entity_id
_entity_poly.type
_entity_poly.pdbx_seq_one_letter_code
_entity_poly.pdbx_strand_id
1 'polypeptide(L)'
;MPANLCGTWDIISNVNLEGYMVALGISPQLRKIALKLKLKKVIEQQGDEYIIKTTSTFRNYTVSFRMGQEFEEFTRGLDNRNVKSLVTWEGNKMVCEQIGEKKNRGWAHWIEDDKLHLPKWPPLYFDV
;
A
#
# COMPACT_ATOMS: atom_id res chain seq x y z
N MET A 1 13.92 -17.40 7.35
CA MET A 1 14.32 -16.03 6.99
C MET A 1 13.11 -15.35 6.36
N PRO A 2 12.80 -14.08 6.66
CA PRO A 2 11.71 -13.37 5.98
C PRO A 2 11.98 -13.33 4.47
N ALA A 3 10.91 -13.33 3.67
CA ALA A 3 11.03 -13.27 2.21
C ALA A 3 11.70 -11.95 1.80
N ASN A 4 12.65 -12.00 0.87
CA ASN A 4 13.25 -10.79 0.32
C ASN A 4 12.29 -10.16 -0.69
N LEU A 5 11.62 -9.08 -0.29
CA LEU A 5 10.68 -8.33 -1.14
C LEU A 5 11.37 -7.22 -1.96
N CYS A 6 12.68 -6.99 -1.74
CA CYS A 6 13.40 -5.92 -2.41
C CYS A 6 13.43 -6.14 -3.92
N GLY A 7 13.19 -5.08 -4.69
CA GLY A 7 13.11 -5.18 -6.13
C GLY A 7 12.26 -4.08 -6.75
N THR A 8 12.14 -4.17 -8.07
CA THR A 8 11.33 -3.29 -8.89
C THR A 8 10.19 -4.09 -9.51
N TRP A 9 8.96 -3.60 -9.31
CA TRP A 9 7.74 -4.32 -9.64
C TRP A 9 6.81 -3.41 -10.47
N ASP A 10 6.50 -3.82 -11.68
CA ASP A 10 5.48 -3.15 -12.50
C ASP A 10 4.11 -3.78 -12.24
N ILE A 11 3.07 -2.96 -12.24
CA ILE A 11 1.70 -3.45 -12.06
C ILE A 11 1.30 -4.34 -13.25
N ILE A 12 0.88 -5.57 -12.96
CA ILE A 12 0.39 -6.52 -13.97
C ILE A 12 -1.15 -6.50 -14.01
N SER A 13 -1.78 -6.45 -12.85
CA SER A 13 -3.24 -6.42 -12.71
C SER A 13 -3.64 -5.68 -11.42
N ASN A 14 -4.86 -5.15 -11.41
CA ASN A 14 -5.52 -4.73 -10.18
C ASN A 14 -6.95 -5.26 -10.16
N VAL A 15 -7.44 -5.58 -8.97
CA VAL A 15 -8.83 -6.02 -8.75
C VAL A 15 -9.42 -5.08 -7.71
N ASN A 16 -10.63 -4.56 -8.00
CA ASN A 16 -11.38 -3.69 -7.09
C ASN A 16 -10.64 -2.41 -6.62
N LEU A 17 -9.73 -1.87 -7.44
CA LEU A 17 -9.02 -0.62 -7.11
C LEU A 17 -10.01 0.55 -6.93
N GLU A 18 -11.08 0.60 -7.72
CA GLU A 18 -12.11 1.63 -7.58
C GLU A 18 -12.83 1.55 -6.24
N GLY A 19 -13.29 0.36 -5.83
CA GLY A 19 -14.00 0.18 -4.57
C GLY A 19 -13.14 0.56 -3.36
N TYR A 20 -11.85 0.22 -3.39
CA TYR A 20 -10.89 0.69 -2.39
C TYR A 20 -10.80 2.23 -2.34
N MET A 21 -10.69 2.89 -3.50
CA MET A 21 -10.63 4.35 -3.56
C MET A 21 -11.95 5.02 -3.12
N VAL A 22 -13.10 4.39 -3.37
CA VAL A 22 -14.41 4.83 -2.87
C VAL A 22 -14.45 4.76 -1.34
N ALA A 23 -14.00 3.66 -0.72
CA ALA A 23 -13.96 3.51 0.73
C ALA A 23 -13.07 4.57 1.40
N LEU A 24 -11.99 4.98 0.72
CA LEU A 24 -11.13 6.09 1.16
C LEU A 24 -11.72 7.48 0.93
N GLY A 25 -12.85 7.61 0.21
CA GLY A 25 -13.47 8.90 -0.09
C GLY A 25 -12.76 9.70 -1.19
N ILE A 26 -12.02 9.04 -2.09
CA ILE A 26 -11.35 9.70 -3.21
C ILE A 26 -12.40 10.12 -4.25
N SER A 27 -12.31 11.35 -4.77
CA SER A 27 -13.29 11.91 -5.70
C SER A 27 -13.40 11.11 -7.00
N PRO A 28 -14.60 11.01 -7.63
CA PRO A 28 -14.80 10.23 -8.86
C PRO A 28 -13.86 10.60 -9.99
N GLN A 29 -13.52 11.88 -10.14
CA GLN A 29 -12.60 12.39 -11.16
C GLN A 29 -11.19 11.84 -10.95
N LEU A 30 -10.69 11.86 -9.71
CA LEU A 30 -9.37 11.30 -9.38
C LEU A 30 -9.33 9.79 -9.55
N ARG A 31 -10.43 9.09 -9.21
CA ARG A 31 -10.53 7.63 -9.43
C ARG A 31 -10.40 7.26 -10.90
N LYS A 32 -11.11 7.97 -11.79
CA LYS A 32 -11.03 7.75 -13.25
C LYS A 32 -9.61 7.93 -13.81
N ILE A 33 -8.85 8.87 -13.27
CA ILE A 33 -7.44 9.07 -13.64
C ILE A 33 -6.61 7.90 -13.09
N ALA A 34 -6.74 7.59 -11.80
CA ALA A 34 -5.96 6.55 -11.14
C ALA A 34 -6.11 5.17 -11.77
N LEU A 35 -7.31 4.80 -12.22
CA LEU A 35 -7.58 3.52 -12.89
C LEU A 35 -6.82 3.33 -14.21
N LYS A 36 -6.37 4.42 -14.84
CA LYS A 36 -5.62 4.39 -16.11
C LYS A 36 -4.11 4.42 -15.92
N LEU A 37 -3.62 4.57 -14.69
CA LEU A 37 -2.21 4.71 -14.41
C LEU A 37 -1.51 3.36 -14.39
N LYS A 38 -0.34 3.31 -15.04
CA LYS A 38 0.64 2.25 -14.79
C LYS A 38 1.42 2.63 -13.54
N LEU A 39 1.34 1.77 -12.53
CA LEU A 39 2.06 1.93 -11.27
C LEU A 39 3.33 1.10 -11.32
N LYS A 40 4.43 1.68 -10.84
CA LYS A 40 5.69 1.00 -10.59
C LYS A 40 5.99 1.09 -9.10
N LYS A 41 6.43 -0.02 -8.51
CA LYS A 41 6.80 -0.10 -7.11
C LYS A 41 8.26 -0.48 -6.98
N VAL A 42 8.99 0.25 -6.14
CA VAL A 42 10.38 -0.05 -5.80
C VAL A 42 10.43 -0.27 -4.29
N ILE A 43 10.91 -1.44 -3.88
CA ILE A 43 11.12 -1.79 -2.47
C ILE A 43 12.62 -1.92 -2.27
N GLU A 44 13.15 -1.13 -1.35
CA GLU A 44 14.57 -1.09 -0.98
C GLU A 44 14.70 -1.29 0.53
N GLN A 45 15.78 -1.92 0.96
CA GLN A 45 16.15 -2.01 2.38
C GLN A 45 17.54 -1.38 2.55
N GLN A 46 17.64 -0.39 3.43
CA GLN A 46 18.88 0.31 3.77
C GLN A 46 19.18 0.07 5.25
N GLY A 47 19.98 -0.95 5.54
CA GLY A 47 20.22 -1.39 6.93
C GLY A 47 18.93 -1.89 7.58
N ASP A 48 18.45 -1.17 8.60
CA ASP A 48 17.24 -1.49 9.35
C ASP A 48 15.97 -0.78 8.82
N GLU A 49 16.12 0.12 7.85
CA GLU A 49 15.03 0.89 7.26
C GLU A 49 14.57 0.27 5.92
N TYR A 50 13.26 0.16 5.75
CA TYR A 50 12.62 -0.16 4.48
C TYR A 50 12.12 1.12 3.82
N ILE A 51 12.30 1.21 2.51
CA ILE A 51 11.81 2.31 1.69
C ILE A 51 10.96 1.73 0.57
N ILE A 52 9.68 2.09 0.54
CA ILE A 52 8.74 1.70 -0.52
C ILE A 52 8.35 2.93 -1.31
N LYS A 53 8.72 2.95 -2.59
CA LYS A 53 8.35 3.99 -3.56
C LYS A 53 7.28 3.43 -4.49
N THR A 54 6.15 4.10 -4.60
CA THR A 54 5.10 3.80 -5.59
C THR A 54 5.00 4.99 -6.53
N THR A 55 5.35 4.79 -7.81
CA THR A 55 5.43 5.85 -8.81
C THR A 55 4.42 5.66 -9.93
N SER A 56 3.98 6.77 -10.50
CA SER A 56 3.11 6.82 -11.67
C SER A 56 3.37 8.10 -12.46
N THR A 57 2.77 8.24 -13.64
CA THR A 57 2.85 9.49 -14.42
C THR A 57 2.12 10.67 -13.77
N PHE A 58 1.29 10.43 -12.75
CA PHE A 58 0.47 11.46 -12.12
C PHE A 58 0.93 11.80 -10.70
N ARG A 59 1.07 10.78 -9.84
CA ARG A 59 1.47 10.95 -8.44
C ARG A 59 2.46 9.88 -8.00
N ASN A 60 3.42 10.30 -7.19
CA ASN A 60 4.40 9.44 -6.56
C ASN A 60 4.19 9.47 -5.05
N TYR A 61 4.36 8.32 -4.41
CA TYR A 61 4.22 8.13 -2.98
C TYR A 61 5.42 7.35 -2.46
N THR A 62 6.05 7.84 -1.40
CA THR A 62 7.18 7.17 -0.75
C THR A 62 6.87 7.03 0.73
N VAL A 63 7.09 5.85 1.27
CA VAL A 63 7.02 5.58 2.70
C VAL A 63 8.32 4.92 3.15
N SER A 64 8.87 5.40 4.25
CA SER A 64 10.05 4.82 4.90
C SER A 64 9.69 4.42 6.32
N PHE A 65 10.14 3.25 6.75
CA PHE A 65 9.77 2.71 8.06
C PHE A 65 10.79 1.68 8.55
N ARG A 66 10.78 1.45 9.86
CA ARG A 66 11.52 0.36 10.50
C ARG A 66 10.54 -0.72 10.94
N MET A 67 10.94 -1.97 10.78
CA MET A 67 10.10 -3.12 11.11
C MET A 67 9.77 -3.14 12.61
N GLY A 68 8.49 -3.31 12.95
CA GLY A 68 8.01 -3.34 14.34
C GLY A 68 8.02 -2.00 15.06
N GLN A 69 8.27 -0.88 14.36
CA GLN A 69 8.25 0.46 14.94
C GLN A 69 7.10 1.27 14.36
N GLU A 70 6.28 1.86 15.23
CA GLU A 70 5.22 2.76 14.81
C GLU A 70 5.80 4.09 14.29
N PHE A 71 5.15 4.68 13.28
CA PHE A 71 5.52 5.98 12.72
C PHE A 71 4.28 6.78 12.29
N GLU A 72 4.44 8.10 12.21
CA GLU A 72 3.42 8.97 11.64
C GLU A 72 3.52 8.98 10.11
N GLU A 73 2.41 8.73 9.42
CA GLU A 73 2.32 8.70 7.96
C GLU A 73 1.29 9.73 7.51
N PHE A 74 1.72 10.64 6.63
CA PHE A 74 0.80 11.51 5.90
C PHE A 74 0.61 10.98 4.49
N THR A 75 -0.61 10.52 4.16
CA THR A 75 -0.95 9.86 2.89
C THR A 75 -1.17 10.86 1.75
N ARG A 76 -0.21 11.79 1.61
CA ARG A 76 -0.21 12.89 0.65
C ARG A 76 -0.37 12.37 -0.76
N GLY A 77 -1.30 12.96 -1.50
CA GLY A 77 -1.52 12.58 -2.89
C GLY A 77 -2.30 11.27 -3.05
N LEU A 78 -2.68 10.62 -1.95
CA LEU A 78 -3.70 9.57 -1.94
C LEU A 78 -5.00 10.18 -1.43
N ASP A 79 -5.30 9.99 -0.15
CA ASP A 79 -6.49 10.47 0.53
C ASP A 79 -6.21 11.60 1.54
N ASN A 80 -4.95 12.07 1.63
CA ASN A 80 -4.52 13.24 2.42
C ASN A 80 -4.89 13.17 3.90
N ARG A 81 -4.57 12.06 4.57
CA ARG A 81 -4.83 11.84 6.00
C ARG A 81 -3.54 11.62 6.77
N ASN A 82 -3.55 12.02 8.03
CA ASN A 82 -2.56 11.58 9.00
C ASN A 82 -3.03 10.25 9.60
N VAL A 83 -2.17 9.25 9.56
CA VAL A 83 -2.39 7.95 10.16
C VAL A 83 -1.15 7.54 10.95
N LYS A 84 -1.32 6.68 11.94
CA LYS A 84 -0.22 6.01 12.63
C LYS A 84 -0.06 4.63 12.04
N SER A 85 1.13 4.32 11.55
CA SER A 85 1.40 3.11 10.79
C SER A 85 2.38 2.21 11.52
N LEU A 86 2.13 0.91 11.48
CA LEU A 86 3.01 -0.13 12.01
C LEU A 86 3.19 -1.20 10.95
N VAL A 87 4.44 -1.56 10.64
CA VAL A 87 4.74 -2.63 9.69
C VAL A 87 5.43 -3.78 10.41
N THR A 88 4.92 -4.99 10.23
CA THR A 88 5.42 -6.22 10.86
C THR A 88 5.55 -7.35 9.84
N TRP A 89 6.27 -8.41 10.22
CA TRP A 89 6.29 -9.67 9.48
C TRP A 89 5.30 -10.66 10.10
N GLU A 90 4.37 -11.15 9.30
CA GLU A 90 3.49 -12.27 9.61
C GLU A 90 3.85 -13.46 8.72
N GLY A 91 4.71 -14.35 9.22
CA GLY A 91 5.28 -15.43 8.42
C GLY A 91 6.13 -14.88 7.26
N ASN A 92 5.66 -15.06 6.02
CA ASN A 92 6.29 -14.54 4.81
C ASN A 92 5.66 -13.24 4.28
N LYS A 93 4.69 -12.66 5.01
CA LYS A 93 3.97 -11.46 4.60
C LYS A 93 4.46 -10.25 5.39
N MET A 94 4.74 -9.16 4.68
CA MET A 94 4.97 -7.83 5.27
C MET A 94 3.62 -7.15 5.40
N VAL A 95 3.12 -6.96 6.62
CA VAL A 95 1.79 -6.44 6.92
C VAL A 95 1.91 -5.06 7.52
N CYS A 96 1.08 -4.12 7.04
CA CYS A 96 0.98 -2.77 7.55
C CYS A 96 -0.42 -2.51 8.06
N GLU A 97 -0.50 -2.08 9.31
CA GLU A 97 -1.72 -1.54 9.93
C GLU A 97 -1.64 -0.02 9.96
N GLN A 98 -2.73 0.64 9.57
CA GLN A 98 -2.82 2.11 9.55
C GLN A 98 -4.00 2.55 10.42
N ILE A 99 -3.70 3.15 11.57
CA ILE A 99 -4.68 3.64 12.54
C ILE A 99 -4.96 5.12 12.28
N GLY A 100 -6.22 5.47 12.06
CA GLY A 100 -6.65 6.86 11.85
C GLY A 100 -8.16 6.97 11.65
N GLU A 101 -8.61 7.96 10.89
CA GLU A 101 -10.04 8.23 10.62
C GLU A 101 -10.77 7.02 10.01
N LYS A 102 -10.08 6.26 9.13
CA LYS A 102 -10.65 5.08 8.47
C LYS A 102 -10.29 3.82 9.27
N LYS A 103 -11.32 3.11 9.75
CA LYS A 103 -11.17 1.81 10.42
C LYS A 103 -10.72 0.72 9.44
N ASN A 104 -10.04 -0.29 9.96
CA ASN A 104 -9.59 -1.47 9.21
C ASN A 104 -8.80 -1.09 7.95
N ARG A 105 -7.89 -0.12 8.07
CA ARG A 105 -7.05 0.36 6.98
C ARG A 105 -5.66 -0.27 7.10
N GLY A 106 -5.12 -0.71 5.98
CA GLY A 106 -3.78 -1.25 5.91
C GLY A 106 -3.53 -1.96 4.59
N TRP A 107 -2.42 -2.68 4.54
CA TRP A 107 -2.02 -3.45 3.36
C TRP A 107 -1.12 -4.62 3.76
N ALA A 108 -0.93 -5.58 2.85
CA ALA A 108 0.07 -6.63 3.00
C ALA A 108 0.86 -6.83 1.71
N HIS A 109 2.10 -7.28 1.82
CA HIS A 109 2.97 -7.63 0.71
C HIS A 109 3.55 -9.04 0.89
N TRP A 110 3.47 -9.86 -0.14
CA TRP A 110 4.19 -11.13 -0.23
C TRP A 110 4.50 -11.47 -1.68
N ILE A 111 5.44 -12.38 -1.88
CA ILE A 111 5.76 -12.95 -3.19
C ILE A 111 5.21 -14.37 -3.28
N GLU A 112 4.58 -14.66 -4.41
CA GLU A 112 4.08 -15.99 -4.80
C GLU A 112 4.19 -16.08 -6.32
N ASP A 113 4.73 -17.18 -6.86
CA ASP A 113 4.94 -17.39 -8.30
C ASP A 113 5.60 -16.20 -9.04
N ASP A 114 6.69 -15.67 -8.46
CA ASP A 114 7.42 -14.49 -8.95
C ASP A 114 6.59 -13.20 -9.11
N LYS A 115 5.44 -13.12 -8.44
CA LYS A 115 4.56 -11.96 -8.43
C LYS A 115 4.51 -11.35 -7.04
N LEU A 116 4.59 -10.02 -6.98
CA LEU A 116 4.34 -9.27 -5.76
C LEU A 116 2.83 -9.01 -5.59
N HIS A 117 2.27 -9.56 -4.52
CA HIS A 117 0.88 -9.34 -4.14
C HIS A 117 0.74 -8.10 -3.24
N LEU A 118 -0.37 -7.38 -3.39
CA LEU A 118 -0.72 -6.20 -2.58
C LEU A 118 -2.24 -6.11 -2.36
N PRO A 119 -2.82 -6.90 -1.44
CA PRO A 119 -4.15 -6.60 -0.93
C PRO A 119 -4.11 -5.34 -0.06
N LYS A 120 -5.22 -4.61 -0.08
CA LYS A 120 -5.46 -3.44 0.75
C LYS A 120 -6.81 -3.59 1.43
N TRP A 121 -6.89 -3.12 2.67
CA TRP A 121 -8.10 -3.16 3.50
C TRP A 121 -8.69 -1.74 3.65
N PRO A 122 -10.00 -1.59 3.94
CA PRO A 122 -10.94 -2.62 4.36
C PRO A 122 -11.40 -3.54 3.21
N PRO A 123 -11.71 -4.83 3.47
CA PRO A 123 -12.50 -5.62 2.54
C PRO A 123 -13.87 -4.96 2.35
N LEU A 124 -14.40 -5.00 1.13
CA LEU A 124 -15.81 -4.65 0.91
C LEU A 124 -16.67 -5.79 1.46
N TYR A 125 -17.35 -5.56 2.57
CA TYR A 125 -18.42 -6.42 3.05
C TYR A 125 -19.73 -5.85 2.52
N PHE A 126 -20.53 -6.69 1.86
CA PHE A 126 -21.92 -6.39 1.52
C PHE A 126 -22.79 -7.05 2.59
N ASP A 127 -23.80 -6.35 3.10
CA ASP A 127 -24.83 -6.98 3.93
C ASP A 127 -25.56 -8.05 3.09
N VAL A 128 -25.90 -9.18 3.73
CA VAL A 128 -26.72 -10.26 3.15
C VAL A 128 -28.19 -9.98 3.36
#